data_AF-A0A7S3Q9L5-F1
#
_entry.id   AF-A0A7S3Q9L5-F1
#
_cell.length_a   1.000
_cell.length_b   1.000
_cell.length_c   1.000
_cell.angle_alpha   90.00
_cell.angle_beta   90.00
_cell.angle_gamma   90.00
#
_symmetry.space_group_name_H-M   'P 1'
#
loop_
_entity.id
_entity.type
_entity.pdbx_description
1 polymer ?
#
loop_
_entity_poly.entity_id
_entity_poly.type
_entity_poly.pdbx_seq_one_letter_code
_entity_poly.pdbx_strand_id
1 'polypeptide(L)'
;IYQIAENAGVEYEMTPGGYGATEESNRRVKEWLIHHMDAAPFHKLCYDSTIATSHINDYLHEHGNDSALTIDTIHGMTPLHVLSMNPHAPADAIAALFNSNIQTVFCADNQQNNPLEYARDYNVGGLIRMINGLCNHRNSSIPVELSDMNSENTSASKRRKVQIEDSENTSASKRRKVQIED
;
A
#
# COMPACT_ATOMS: atom_id res chain seq x y z
N ILE A 1 -13.09 -53.11 0.16
CA ILE A 1 -14.56 -53.01 0.33
C ILE A 1 -14.84 -51.56 0.69
N TYR A 2 -15.14 -50.73 -0.32
CA TYR A 2 -15.61 -49.36 -0.12
C TYR A 2 -17.02 -49.32 -0.70
N GLN A 3 -18.01 -49.26 0.17
CA GLN A 3 -19.41 -49.02 -0.21
C GLN A 3 -19.56 -47.52 -0.45
N ILE A 4 -19.78 -47.15 -1.71
CA ILE A 4 -20.20 -45.82 -2.11
C ILE A 4 -21.71 -45.81 -1.95
N ALA A 5 -22.20 -45.03 -0.99
CA ALA A 5 -23.62 -44.85 -0.74
C ALA A 5 -24.28 -44.14 -1.93
N GLU A 6 -25.40 -44.71 -2.36
CA GLU A 6 -26.19 -44.28 -3.51
C GLU A 6 -26.86 -42.93 -3.25
N ASN A 7 -26.86 -42.13 -4.33
CA ASN A 7 -27.52 -40.84 -4.48
C ASN A 7 -28.97 -40.87 -3.98
N ALA A 8 -29.26 -40.08 -2.94
CA ALA A 8 -30.59 -39.52 -2.74
C ALA A 8 -30.79 -38.44 -3.82
N GLY A 9 -31.64 -38.74 -4.81
CA GLY A 9 -32.04 -37.82 -5.87
C GLY A 9 -32.75 -36.60 -5.31
N VAL A 10 -31.99 -35.55 -5.03
CA VAL A 10 -32.52 -34.19 -4.89
C VAL A 10 -32.57 -33.62 -6.30
N GLU A 11 -33.74 -33.62 -6.91
CA GLU A 11 -34.01 -32.81 -8.10
C GLU A 11 -33.87 -31.34 -7.70
N TYR A 12 -32.74 -30.74 -8.06
CA TYR A 12 -32.59 -29.29 -8.01
C TYR A 12 -33.39 -28.75 -9.19
N GLU A 13 -34.61 -28.28 -8.93
CA GLU A 13 -35.31 -27.40 -9.87
C GLU A 13 -34.45 -26.16 -10.07
N MET A 14 -33.67 -26.14 -11.16
CA MET A 14 -33.11 -24.90 -11.69
C MET A 14 -34.28 -24.04 -12.12
N THR A 15 -34.76 -23.18 -11.23
CA THR A 15 -35.66 -22.10 -11.60
C THR A 15 -34.90 -21.20 -12.58
N PRO A 16 -35.34 -21.05 -13.84
CA PRO A 16 -34.75 -20.11 -14.79
C PRO A 16 -35.28 -18.72 -14.41
N GLY A 17 -34.86 -18.23 -13.25
CA GLY A 17 -35.29 -16.98 -12.66
C GLY A 17 -34.04 -16.29 -12.15
N GLY A 18 -33.45 -15.48 -13.02
CA GLY A 18 -32.17 -14.83 -12.78
C GLY A 18 -32.10 -14.11 -11.44
N TYR A 19 -30.88 -14.07 -10.91
CA TYR A 19 -30.43 -13.11 -9.90
C TYR A 19 -30.46 -11.69 -10.50
N GLY A 20 -31.61 -11.25 -11.00
CA GLY A 20 -31.86 -9.87 -11.33
C GLY A 20 -31.96 -9.13 -10.01
N ALA A 21 -30.90 -8.40 -9.66
CA ALA A 21 -30.97 -7.40 -8.61
C ALA A 21 -32.25 -6.58 -8.84
N THR A 22 -33.21 -6.69 -7.92
CA THR A 22 -34.48 -5.98 -8.04
C THR A 22 -34.20 -4.48 -8.13
N GLU A 23 -35.02 -3.71 -8.84
CA GLU A 23 -34.84 -2.25 -8.94
C GLU A 23 -34.76 -1.59 -7.56
N GLU A 24 -35.46 -2.16 -6.56
CA GLU A 24 -35.39 -1.77 -5.16
C GLU A 24 -34.01 -2.03 -4.52
N SER A 25 -33.40 -3.18 -4.81
CA SER A 25 -32.03 -3.49 -4.39
C SER A 25 -31.04 -2.51 -5.02
N ASN A 26 -31.19 -2.23 -6.31
CA ASN A 26 -30.34 -1.26 -7.01
C ASN A 26 -30.53 0.17 -6.48
N ARG A 27 -31.77 0.56 -6.12
CA ARG A 27 -32.04 1.86 -5.50
C ARG A 27 -31.38 1.97 -4.13
N ARG A 28 -31.53 0.95 -3.28
CA ARG A 28 -30.90 0.91 -1.95
C ARG A 28 -29.39 0.92 -2.01
N VAL A 29 -28.79 0.18 -2.96
CA VAL A 29 -27.35 0.22 -3.21
C VAL A 29 -26.90 1.60 -3.68
N LYS A 30 -27.66 2.25 -4.57
CA LYS A 30 -27.39 3.63 -5.01
C LYS A 30 -27.51 4.65 -3.89
N GLU A 31 -28.56 4.61 -3.07
CA GLU A 31 -28.72 5.51 -1.91
C GLU A 31 -27.61 5.29 -0.87
N TRP A 32 -27.24 4.04 -0.62
CA TRP A 32 -26.12 3.69 0.25
C TRP A 32 -24.78 4.21 -0.31
N LEU A 33 -24.53 4.02 -1.61
CA LEU A 33 -23.36 4.57 -2.29
C LEU A 33 -23.32 6.10 -2.19
N ILE A 34 -24.44 6.79 -2.38
CA ILE A 34 -24.51 8.26 -2.32
C ILE A 34 -24.17 8.75 -0.90
N HIS A 35 -24.86 8.25 0.12
CA HIS A 35 -24.64 8.72 1.50
C HIS A 35 -23.30 8.30 2.09
N HIS A 36 -22.77 7.13 1.69
CA HIS A 36 -21.49 6.65 2.20
C HIS A 36 -20.30 7.37 1.56
N MET A 37 -20.36 7.64 0.25
CA MET A 37 -19.30 8.33 -0.46
C MET A 37 -19.17 9.81 -0.07
N ASP A 38 -20.21 10.40 0.52
CA ASP A 38 -20.14 11.77 1.06
C ASP A 38 -19.29 11.87 2.35
N ALA A 39 -19.11 10.77 3.09
CA ALA A 39 -18.24 10.72 4.26
C ALA A 39 -16.76 10.54 3.91
N ALA A 40 -16.45 10.16 2.66
CA ALA A 40 -15.10 9.91 2.17
C ALA A 40 -14.92 10.53 0.76
N PRO A 41 -14.91 11.88 0.65
CA PRO A 41 -14.90 12.57 -0.63
C PRO A 41 -13.70 12.22 -1.51
N PHE A 42 -12.54 11.90 -0.93
CA PHE A 42 -11.38 11.49 -1.72
C PHE A 42 -11.54 10.10 -2.34
N HIS A 43 -12.10 9.14 -1.58
CA HIS A 43 -12.45 7.81 -2.10
C HIS A 43 -13.48 7.91 -3.22
N LYS A 44 -14.46 8.81 -3.06
CA LYS A 44 -15.45 9.12 -4.10
C LYS A 44 -14.81 9.56 -5.39
N LEU A 45 -13.89 10.52 -5.30
CA LEU A 45 -13.12 11.00 -6.42
C LEU A 45 -12.32 9.87 -7.08
N CYS A 46 -11.67 9.01 -6.29
CA CYS A 46 -10.86 7.90 -6.80
C CYS A 46 -11.67 6.83 -7.54
N TYR A 47 -12.95 6.65 -7.21
CA TYR A 47 -13.84 5.72 -7.88
C TYR A 47 -14.46 6.30 -9.17
N ASP A 48 -14.37 7.61 -9.40
CA ASP A 48 -14.99 8.26 -10.54
C ASP A 48 -14.38 7.76 -11.87
N SER A 49 -15.24 7.41 -12.84
CA SER A 49 -14.81 6.94 -14.16
C SER A 49 -14.10 8.01 -15.01
N THR A 50 -14.30 9.28 -14.68
CA THR A 50 -13.70 10.45 -15.34
C THR A 50 -12.46 10.95 -14.61
N ILE A 51 -11.94 10.18 -13.64
CA ILE A 51 -10.80 10.57 -12.83
C ILE A 51 -9.57 10.84 -13.71
N ALA A 52 -8.92 11.97 -13.46
CA ALA A 52 -7.70 12.39 -14.12
C ALA A 52 -6.63 12.69 -13.08
N THR A 53 -5.36 12.68 -13.50
CA THR A 53 -4.23 13.00 -12.62
C THR A 53 -4.35 14.39 -11.99
N SER A 54 -4.91 15.37 -12.72
CA SER A 54 -5.15 16.72 -12.20
C SER A 54 -6.08 16.69 -10.99
N HIS A 55 -7.17 15.93 -11.04
CA HIS A 55 -8.12 15.87 -9.92
C HIS A 55 -7.47 15.35 -8.63
N ILE A 56 -6.58 14.34 -8.74
CA ILE A 56 -5.83 13.82 -7.59
C ILE A 56 -4.91 14.90 -7.02
N ASN A 57 -4.15 15.58 -7.90
CA ASN A 57 -3.24 16.64 -7.48
C ASN A 57 -3.98 17.83 -6.85
N ASP A 58 -5.09 18.25 -7.44
CA ASP A 58 -5.92 19.35 -6.95
C ASP A 58 -6.45 19.02 -5.55
N TYR A 59 -6.97 17.79 -5.36
CA TYR A 59 -7.46 17.35 -4.06
C TYR A 59 -6.34 17.29 -3.00
N LEU A 60 -5.18 16.72 -3.34
CA LEU A 60 -4.02 16.66 -2.43
C LEU A 60 -3.47 18.06 -2.11
N HIS A 61 -3.55 18.99 -3.06
CA HIS A 61 -3.16 20.38 -2.84
C HIS A 61 -4.10 21.10 -1.88
N GLU A 62 -5.41 20.89 -2.02
CA GLU A 62 -6.43 21.52 -1.18
C GLU A 62 -6.47 20.92 0.24
N HIS A 63 -6.34 19.60 0.37
CA HIS A 63 -6.55 18.88 1.63
C HIS A 63 -5.27 18.31 2.27
N GLY A 64 -4.12 18.45 1.61
CA GLY A 64 -2.84 17.94 2.06
C GLY A 64 -2.60 16.46 1.75
N ASN A 65 -1.33 16.05 1.74
CA ASN A 65 -0.92 14.68 1.42
C ASN A 65 -1.44 13.64 2.42
N ASP A 66 -1.71 14.03 3.67
CA ASP A 66 -2.26 13.14 4.70
C ASP A 66 -3.64 12.61 4.33
N SER A 67 -4.38 13.29 3.44
CA SER A 67 -5.66 12.79 2.93
C SER A 67 -5.52 11.44 2.21
N ALA A 68 -4.34 11.11 1.66
CA ALA A 68 -4.04 9.81 1.06
C ALA A 68 -4.01 8.64 2.07
N LEU A 69 -3.86 8.93 3.36
CA LEU A 69 -3.89 7.94 4.45
C LEU A 69 -5.29 7.72 5.03
N THR A 70 -6.29 8.49 4.58
CA THR A 70 -7.66 8.37 5.11
C THR A 70 -8.18 6.95 4.89
N ILE A 71 -8.69 6.32 5.94
CA ILE A 71 -9.25 4.97 5.86
C ILE A 71 -10.77 5.08 5.87
N ASP A 72 -11.44 4.43 4.91
CA ASP A 72 -12.90 4.34 4.95
C ASP A 72 -13.35 3.40 6.08
N THR A 73 -14.48 3.70 6.70
CA THR A 73 -14.94 3.00 7.90
C THR A 73 -15.55 1.62 7.63
N ILE A 74 -15.86 1.29 6.38
CA ILE A 74 -16.61 0.08 6.02
C ILE A 74 -15.67 -1.02 5.55
N HIS A 75 -14.80 -0.69 4.60
CA HIS A 75 -13.88 -1.62 3.98
C HIS A 75 -12.46 -1.53 4.55
N GLY A 76 -12.14 -0.46 5.29
CA GLY A 76 -10.79 -0.25 5.80
C GLY A 76 -9.81 0.13 4.69
N MET A 77 -10.31 0.64 3.57
CA MET A 77 -9.53 0.99 2.39
C MET A 77 -9.03 2.42 2.45
N THR A 78 -7.83 2.62 1.92
CA THR A 78 -7.30 3.96 1.59
C THR A 78 -7.76 4.41 0.20
N PRO A 79 -7.65 5.71 -0.15
CA PRO A 79 -7.90 6.18 -1.51
C PRO A 79 -7.11 5.39 -2.57
N LEU A 80 -5.89 4.94 -2.25
CA LEU A 80 -5.06 4.16 -3.18
C LEU A 80 -5.64 2.77 -3.47
N HIS A 81 -6.33 2.13 -2.53
CA HIS A 81 -7.07 0.88 -2.79
C HIS A 81 -8.18 1.13 -3.82
N VAL A 82 -9.01 2.15 -3.56
CA VAL A 82 -10.15 2.48 -4.42
C VAL A 82 -9.69 2.84 -5.83
N LEU A 83 -8.64 3.66 -5.94
CA LEU A 83 -8.07 4.04 -7.23
C LEU A 83 -7.44 2.85 -7.97
N SER A 84 -6.86 1.88 -7.24
CA SER A 84 -6.29 0.65 -7.81
C SER A 84 -7.34 -0.32 -8.36
N MET A 85 -8.55 -0.30 -7.78
CA MET A 85 -9.70 -1.07 -8.29
C MET A 85 -10.40 -0.41 -9.48
N ASN A 86 -10.16 0.88 -9.71
CA ASN A 86 -10.83 1.62 -10.78
C ASN A 86 -10.16 1.31 -12.14
N PRO A 87 -10.83 0.58 -13.06
CA PRO A 87 -10.25 0.23 -14.36
C PRO A 87 -10.12 1.43 -15.31
N HIS A 88 -10.79 2.55 -14.99
CA HIS A 88 -10.72 3.79 -15.76
C HIS A 88 -9.64 4.74 -15.24
N ALA A 89 -9.08 4.48 -14.06
CA ALA A 89 -8.06 5.34 -13.49
C ALA A 89 -6.78 5.28 -14.34
N PRO A 90 -6.27 6.41 -14.85
CA PRO A 90 -5.03 6.43 -15.59
C PRO A 90 -3.87 6.08 -14.65
N ALA A 91 -2.89 5.36 -15.17
CA ALA A 91 -1.72 4.93 -14.39
C ALA A 91 -0.98 6.10 -13.73
N ASP A 92 -1.01 7.29 -14.36
CA ASP A 92 -0.40 8.50 -13.82
C ASP A 92 -1.17 9.08 -12.62
N ALA A 93 -2.49 8.90 -12.54
CA ALA A 93 -3.26 9.26 -11.34
C ALA A 93 -2.91 8.36 -10.16
N ILE A 94 -2.76 7.04 -10.42
CA ILE A 94 -2.27 6.09 -9.42
C ILE A 94 -0.86 6.47 -8.96
N ALA A 95 0.03 6.82 -9.89
CA ALA A 95 1.38 7.27 -9.56
C ALA A 95 1.37 8.55 -8.72
N ALA A 96 0.51 9.52 -9.04
CA ALA A 96 0.39 10.76 -8.27
C ALA A 96 -0.01 10.50 -6.82
N LEU A 97 -1.05 9.68 -6.60
CA LEU A 97 -1.50 9.33 -5.26
C LEU A 97 -0.48 8.46 -4.51
N PHE A 98 0.14 7.49 -5.18
CA PHE A 98 1.20 6.67 -4.60
C PHE A 98 2.41 7.52 -4.14
N ASN A 99 2.83 8.49 -4.96
CA ASN A 99 3.97 9.34 -4.65
C ASN A 99 3.67 10.36 -3.53
N SER A 100 2.41 10.71 -3.28
CA SER A 100 2.07 11.60 -2.17
C SER A 100 2.33 10.94 -0.82
N ASN A 101 2.12 9.62 -0.72
CA ASN A 101 2.47 8.83 0.43
C ASN A 101 2.75 7.36 0.07
N ILE A 102 4.02 7.01 -0.07
CA ILE A 102 4.46 5.68 -0.49
C ILE A 102 4.02 4.56 0.48
N GLN A 103 3.79 4.87 1.75
CA GLN A 103 3.43 3.85 2.76
C GLN A 103 2.03 3.29 2.53
N THR A 104 1.16 4.05 1.84
CA THR A 104 -0.22 3.63 1.54
C THR A 104 -0.30 2.34 0.74
N VAL A 105 0.74 2.01 -0.04
CA VAL A 105 0.84 0.80 -0.86
C VAL A 105 0.93 -0.49 -0.03
N PHE A 106 1.26 -0.38 1.27
CA PHE A 106 1.37 -1.51 2.19
C PHE A 106 0.23 -1.55 3.21
N CYS A 107 -0.67 -0.56 3.20
CA CYS A 107 -1.85 -0.59 4.05
C CYS A 107 -2.73 -1.77 3.62
N ALA A 108 -3.09 -2.63 4.58
CA ALA A 108 -4.02 -3.72 4.35
C ALA A 108 -5.43 -3.27 4.75
N ASP A 109 -6.42 -3.64 3.93
CA ASP A 109 -7.83 -3.42 4.22
C ASP A 109 -8.42 -4.47 5.19
N ASN A 110 -9.73 -4.44 5.40
CA ASN A 110 -10.43 -5.40 6.27
C ASN A 110 -10.37 -6.85 5.75
N GLN A 111 -10.05 -7.06 4.47
CA GLN A 111 -9.85 -8.37 3.85
C GLN A 111 -8.37 -8.79 3.84
N GLN A 112 -7.49 -8.00 4.45
CA GLN A 112 -6.03 -8.17 4.41
C GLN A 112 -5.42 -8.00 3.02
N ASN A 113 -6.15 -7.38 2.09
CA ASN A 113 -5.64 -7.06 0.77
C ASN A 113 -5.01 -5.65 0.79
N ASN A 114 -3.91 -5.47 0.07
CA ASN A 114 -3.26 -4.17 -0.10
C ASN A 114 -3.50 -3.62 -1.53
N PRO A 115 -3.17 -2.33 -1.81
CA PRO A 115 -3.41 -1.75 -3.13
C PRO A 115 -2.71 -2.47 -4.30
N LEU A 116 -1.55 -3.11 -4.08
CA LEU A 116 -0.87 -3.85 -5.15
C LEU A 116 -1.69 -5.07 -5.59
N GLU A 117 -2.34 -5.74 -4.65
CA GLU A 117 -3.19 -6.91 -4.95
C GLU A 117 -4.42 -6.50 -5.76
N TYR A 118 -5.06 -5.39 -5.41
CA TYR A 118 -6.14 -4.83 -6.23
C TYR A 118 -5.66 -4.38 -7.60
N ALA A 119 -4.54 -3.65 -7.70
CA ALA A 119 -4.03 -3.20 -8.99
C ALA A 119 -3.64 -4.38 -9.90
N ARG A 120 -3.15 -5.48 -9.35
CA ARG A 120 -2.89 -6.73 -10.11
C ARG A 120 -4.14 -7.23 -10.81
N ASP A 121 -5.27 -7.19 -10.12
CA ASP A 121 -6.51 -7.83 -10.58
C ASP A 121 -7.36 -6.87 -11.44
N TYR A 122 -7.26 -5.56 -11.23
CA TYR A 122 -8.13 -4.56 -11.88
C TYR A 122 -7.41 -3.49 -12.73
N ASN A 123 -6.15 -3.15 -12.42
CA ASN A 123 -5.44 -2.04 -13.07
C ASN A 123 -3.93 -2.30 -13.21
N VAL A 124 -3.55 -3.17 -14.17
CA VAL A 124 -2.16 -3.58 -14.41
C VAL A 124 -1.24 -2.39 -14.72
N GLY A 125 -1.76 -1.35 -15.39
CA GLY A 125 -1.00 -0.13 -15.66
C GLY A 125 -0.60 0.60 -14.37
N GLY A 126 -1.53 0.72 -13.42
CA GLY A 126 -1.27 1.22 -12.07
C GLY A 126 -0.29 0.37 -11.29
N LEU A 127 -0.43 -0.96 -11.36
CA LEU A 127 0.51 -1.89 -10.71
C LEU A 127 1.95 -1.65 -11.17
N ILE A 128 2.17 -1.55 -12.48
CA ILE A 128 3.50 -1.28 -13.05
C ILE A 128 4.07 0.04 -12.52
N ARG A 129 3.25 1.09 -12.41
CA ARG A 129 3.68 2.38 -11.85
C ARG A 129 4.10 2.27 -10.38
N MET A 130 3.33 1.58 -9.55
CA MET A 130 3.66 1.38 -8.15
C MET A 130 4.95 0.56 -7.96
N ILE A 131 5.12 -0.54 -8.71
CA ILE A 131 6.35 -1.35 -8.66
C ILE A 131 7.57 -0.52 -9.08
N ASN A 132 7.47 0.23 -10.19
CA ASN A 132 8.54 1.11 -10.63
C ASN A 132 8.87 2.18 -9.59
N GLY A 133 7.85 2.78 -8.97
CA GLY A 133 8.02 3.74 -7.88
C GLY A 133 8.76 3.14 -6.68
N LEU A 134 8.38 1.94 -6.25
CA LEU A 134 9.05 1.20 -5.17
C LEU A 134 10.51 0.88 -5.50
N CYS A 135 10.80 0.41 -6.71
CA CYS A 135 12.16 0.14 -7.17
C CYS A 135 13.02 1.41 -7.17
N ASN A 136 12.47 2.53 -7.66
CA ASN A 136 13.18 3.81 -7.68
C ASN A 136 13.46 4.34 -6.27
N HIS A 137 12.47 4.27 -5.37
CA HIS A 137 12.65 4.71 -3.98
C HIS A 137 13.73 3.89 -3.26
N ARG A 138 13.75 2.56 -3.49
CA ARG A 138 14.79 1.67 -2.94
C ARG A 138 16.18 2.06 -3.42
N ASN A 139 16.34 2.35 -4.71
CA ASN A 139 17.65 2.73 -5.28
C ASN A 139 18.15 4.07 -4.75
N SER A 140 17.24 5.04 -4.53
CA SER A 140 17.59 6.34 -3.95
C SER A 140 17.96 6.28 -2.46
N SER A 141 17.53 5.23 -1.74
CA SER A 141 17.74 5.10 -0.30
C SER A 141 19.05 4.42 0.08
N ILE A 142 19.82 3.87 -0.88
CA ILE A 142 21.11 3.23 -0.63
C ILE A 142 22.18 4.34 -0.55
N PRO A 143 22.76 4.63 0.62
CA PRO A 143 23.84 5.59 0.72
C PRO A 143 25.02 5.06 -0.10
N VAL A 144 25.51 5.88 -1.03
CA VAL A 144 26.72 5.62 -1.80
C VAL A 144 27.92 5.80 -0.88
N GLU A 145 28.14 4.88 0.07
CA GLU A 145 29.31 4.89 0.98
C GLU A 145 30.30 3.75 0.69
N LEU A 146 30.29 3.17 -0.51
CA LEU A 146 31.20 2.04 -0.83
C LEU A 146 32.01 2.19 -2.13
N SER A 147 32.08 3.37 -2.76
CA SER A 147 32.89 3.55 -3.97
C SER A 147 34.36 3.94 -3.74
N ASP A 148 34.76 4.33 -2.52
CA ASP A 148 36.07 4.96 -2.30
C ASP A 148 37.17 4.04 -1.75
N MET A 149 36.92 2.73 -1.61
CA MET A 149 37.89 1.79 -1.02
C MET A 149 38.59 0.83 -2.01
N ASN A 150 38.69 1.15 -3.31
CA ASN A 150 39.42 0.28 -4.25
C ASN A 150 40.43 0.97 -5.18
N SER A 151 40.89 2.18 -4.82
CA SER A 151 42.11 2.76 -5.40
C SER A 151 43.25 2.58 -4.42
N GLU A 152 44.39 2.06 -4.89
CA GLU A 152 45.66 1.86 -4.18
C GLU A 152 45.85 0.52 -3.46
N ASN A 153 46.08 -0.53 -4.25
CA ASN A 153 46.98 -1.60 -3.80
C ASN A 153 47.94 -2.04 -4.91
N THR A 154 48.78 -1.09 -5.35
CA THR A 154 50.09 -1.40 -5.93
C THR A 154 51.08 -0.34 -5.47
N SER A 155 51.71 -0.52 -4.31
CA SER A 155 53.07 -0.04 -4.05
C SER A 155 53.61 -0.57 -2.73
N ALA A 156 54.83 -1.08 -2.82
CA ALA A 156 55.55 -1.78 -1.78
C ALA A 156 56.04 -0.86 -0.63
N SER A 157 56.37 -1.54 0.48
CA SER A 157 57.47 -1.20 1.38
C SER A 157 57.32 0.01 2.29
N LYS A 158 56.95 -0.25 3.55
CA LYS A 158 57.81 0.13 4.70
C LYS A 158 57.37 -0.55 5.99
N ARG A 159 58.26 -1.40 6.52
CA ARG A 159 58.27 -1.85 7.92
C ARG A 159 58.23 -0.63 8.85
N ARG A 160 57.19 -0.49 9.65
CA ARG A 160 57.26 0.22 10.94
C ARG A 160 56.79 -0.70 12.05
N LYS A 161 57.74 -0.99 12.92
CA LYS A 161 57.62 -1.65 14.22
C LYS A 161 56.87 -0.68 15.14
N VAL A 162 55.69 -1.05 15.63
CA VAL A 162 54.98 -0.28 16.66
C VAL A 162 54.76 -1.20 17.85
N GLN A 163 55.25 -0.71 18.98
CA GLN A 163 55.17 -1.33 20.30
C GLN A 163 53.72 -1.42 20.77
N ILE A 164 53.43 -2.54 21.42
CA ILE A 164 52.22 -2.80 22.17
C ILE A 164 52.41 -2.11 23.53
N GLU A 165 51.58 -1.11 23.83
CA GLU A 165 51.34 -0.67 25.20
C GLU A 165 49.85 -0.85 25.50
N ASP A 166 49.61 -1.75 26.44
CA ASP A 166 48.33 -2.01 27.08
C ASP A 166 47.86 -0.76 27.83
N SER A 167 46.59 -0.40 27.68
CA SER A 167 45.91 0.42 28.69
C SER A 167 44.42 0.09 28.71
N GLU A 168 44.05 -0.59 29.80
CA GLU A 168 42.69 -0.72 30.31
C GLU A 168 42.05 0.67 30.46
N ASN A 169 40.78 0.82 30.08
CA ASN A 169 39.94 1.79 30.77
C ASN A 169 38.46 1.38 30.81
N THR A 170 38.06 1.05 32.03
CA THR A 170 36.69 0.89 32.55
C THR A 170 35.91 2.20 32.57
N SER A 171 34.61 2.18 32.25
CA SER A 171 33.49 2.90 32.92
C SER A 171 32.23 2.91 32.03
N ALA A 172 31.09 2.32 32.41
CA ALA A 172 30.08 2.72 33.41
C ALA A 172 29.22 3.94 33.03
N SER A 173 27.97 3.71 32.57
CA SER A 173 26.85 4.68 32.60
C SER A 173 25.57 4.04 32.03
N LYS A 174 24.34 4.28 32.47
CA LYS A 174 23.74 4.92 33.67
C LYS A 174 22.24 4.55 33.61
N ARG A 175 21.69 3.88 34.63
CA ARG A 175 20.24 3.59 34.75
C ARG A 175 19.49 4.90 35.04
N ARG A 176 18.47 5.24 34.23
CA ARG A 176 17.46 6.25 34.58
C ARG A 176 16.24 5.57 35.21
N LYS A 177 15.90 6.00 36.43
CA LYS A 177 14.60 5.76 37.07
C LYS A 177 13.62 6.82 36.55
N VAL A 178 12.40 6.41 36.24
CA VAL A 178 11.26 7.31 35.99
C VAL A 178 10.38 7.26 37.24
N GLN A 179 10.14 8.43 37.83
CA GLN A 179 9.15 8.63 38.90
C GLN A 179 7.76 8.67 38.28
N ILE A 180 6.82 7.98 38.94
CA ILE A 180 5.38 8.10 38.74
C ILE A 180 4.90 8.98 39.90
N GLU A 181 4.20 10.07 39.59
CA GLU A 181 3.44 10.86 40.56
C GLU A 181 1.95 10.56 40.36
N ASP A 182 1.24 10.50 41.49
CA ASP A 182 -0.17 10.15 41.67
C ASP A 182 -1.14 11.26 41.21
#